data_AF-A0A9P6G0V0-F1
#
_entry.id   AF-A0A9P6G0V0-F1
#
_cell.length_a   1.000
_cell.length_b   1.000
_cell.length_c   1.000
_cell.angle_alpha   90.00
_cell.angle_beta   90.00
_cell.angle_gamma   90.00
#
_symmetry.space_group_name_H-M   'P 1'
#
loop_
_entity.id
_entity.type
_entity.pdbx_description
1 polymer ?
#
loop_
_entity_poly.entity_id
_entity_poly.type
_entity_poly.pdbx_seq_one_letter_code
_entity_poly.pdbx_strand_id
1 'polypeptide(L)' 'MPSSCKEIRAELAECILKSDCVLRDGLSAKECLRSENEYRVPAECAAIKRSFFECRRGMLDMRTRFRGNKA' A
#
# COMPACT_ATOMS: atom_id res chain seq x y z
N MET A 1 5.65 5.98 -16.72
CA MET A 1 4.29 5.78 -16.17
C MET A 1 4.31 4.50 -15.36
N PRO A 2 3.97 4.49 -14.07
CA PRO A 2 4.01 3.26 -13.28
C PRO A 2 2.94 2.32 -13.82
N SER A 3 3.34 1.33 -14.62
CA SER A 3 2.40 0.69 -15.55
C SER A 3 1.25 -0.09 -14.90
N SER A 4 1.24 -0.38 -13.59
CA SER A 4 0.16 -1.18 -12.97
C SER A 4 0.16 -1.19 -11.42
N CYS A 5 0.52 -0.10 -10.73
CA CYS A 5 0.66 -0.07 -9.26
C CYS A 5 1.59 -1.15 -8.65
N LYS A 6 2.33 -1.90 -9.49
CA LYS A 6 3.19 -3.01 -9.10
C LYS A 6 4.38 -2.51 -8.27
N GLU A 7 4.95 -1.38 -8.66
CA GLU A 7 6.07 -0.76 -7.95
C GLU A 7 5.64 -0.31 -6.56
N ILE A 8 4.53 0.44 -6.45
CA ILE A 8 3.95 0.85 -5.16
C ILE A 8 3.60 -0.38 -4.29
N ARG A 9 3.14 -1.48 -4.91
CA ARG A 9 2.87 -2.73 -4.17
C ARG A 9 4.14 -3.38 -3.64
N ALA A 10 5.22 -3.39 -4.41
CA ALA A 10 6.51 -3.93 -3.99
C ALA A 10 7.07 -3.08 -2.83
N GLU A 11 7.04 -1.76 -2.98
CA GLU A 11 7.45 -0.81 -1.96
C GLU A 11 6.65 -0.97 -0.66
N LEU A 12 5.32 -1.11 -0.75
CA LEU A 12 4.45 -1.38 0.39
C LEU A 12 4.82 -2.70 1.08
N ALA A 13 5.09 -3.76 0.30
CA ALA A 13 5.47 -5.06 0.83
C ALA A 13 6.81 -4.99 1.56
N GLU A 14 7.81 -4.33 0.98
CA GLU A 14 9.11 -4.11 1.63
C GLU A 14 8.98 -3.30 2.92
N CYS A 15 8.14 -2.26 2.93
CA CYS A 15 7.90 -1.44 4.12
C CYS A 15 7.29 -2.27 5.25
N ILE A 16 6.29 -3.12 4.95
CA ILE A 16 5.64 -3.97 5.96
C ILE A 16 6.58 -5.08 6.45
N LEU A 17 7.40 -5.66 5.58
CA LEU A 17 8.38 -6.68 5.97
C LEU A 17 9.43 -6.13 6.96
N LYS A 18 9.73 -4.84 6.89
CA LYS A 18 10.63 -4.15 7.83
C LYS A 18 9.93 -3.66 9.11
N SER A 19 8.60 -3.72 9.15
CA SER A 19 7.82 -3.23 10.30
C SER A 19 7.81 -4.22 11.47
N ASP A 20 7.60 -3.68 12.67
CA ASP A 20 7.49 -4.46 13.90
C ASP A 20 6.37 -5.51 13.85
N CYS A 21 5.30 -5.25 13.10
CA CYS A 21 4.19 -6.19 12.96
C CYS A 21 4.61 -7.54 12.35
N VAL A 22 5.55 -7.55 11.39
CA VAL A 22 6.06 -8.81 10.82
C VAL A 22 7.24 -9.33 11.64
N LEU A 23 8.16 -8.44 12.04
CA LEU A 23 9.39 -8.84 12.71
C LEU A 23 9.20 -9.28 14.17
N ARG A 24 8.33 -8.62 14.92
CA ARG A 24 8.10 -8.90 16.34
C ARG A 24 6.92 -9.84 16.57
N ASP A 25 5.83 -9.67 15.83
CA ASP A 25 4.61 -10.45 16.04
C ASP A 25 4.48 -11.68 15.13
N GLY A 26 5.31 -11.78 14.09
CA GLY A 26 5.24 -12.89 13.12
C GLY A 26 3.93 -12.91 12.33
N LEU A 27 3.19 -11.80 12.29
CA LEU A 27 1.93 -11.71 11.58
C LEU A 27 2.17 -11.62 10.07
N SER A 28 1.20 -12.09 9.30
CA SER A 28 1.26 -11.94 7.86
C SER A 28 1.10 -10.47 7.44
N ALA A 29 1.74 -10.04 6.35
CA ALA A 29 1.63 -8.66 5.86
C ALA A 29 0.17 -8.22 5.63
N LYS A 30 -0.72 -9.17 5.32
CA LYS A 30 -2.16 -8.93 5.16
C LYS A 30 -2.85 -8.63 6.49
N GLU A 31 -2.42 -9.27 7.57
CA GLU A 31 -2.92 -9.01 8.93
C GLU A 31 -2.38 -7.71 9.51
N CYS A 32 -1.14 -7.35 9.18
CA CYS A 32 -0.57 -6.05 9.53
C CYS A 32 -1.32 -4.88 8.89
N LEU A 33 -1.96 -5.10 7.74
CA LEU A 33 -2.75 -4.08 7.05
C LEU A 33 -4.18 -3.92 7.57
N ARG A 34 -4.63 -4.78 8.51
CA ARG A 34 -5.94 -4.65 9.16
C ARG A 34 -5.93 -3.49 10.15
N SER A 35 -7.09 -2.85 10.33
CA SER A 35 -7.26 -1.71 11.22
C SER A 35 -6.81 -1.99 12.67
N GLU A 36 -6.91 -3.25 13.11
CA GLU A 36 -6.51 -3.70 14.44
C GLU A 36 -4.99 -3.61 14.68
N ASN A 37 -4.17 -3.74 13.64
CA ASN A 37 -2.70 -3.77 13.76
C ASN A 37 -2.03 -2.53 13.15
N GLU A 38 -2.82 -1.54 12.73
CA GLU A 38 -2.32 -0.35 12.03
C GLU A 38 -1.37 0.49 12.90
N TYR A 39 -1.53 0.45 14.23
CA TYR A 39 -0.63 1.12 15.17
C TYR A 39 0.78 0.52 15.24
N ARG A 40 0.96 -0.73 14.78
CA ARG A 40 2.27 -1.42 14.74
C ARG A 40 3.01 -1.18 13.42
N VAL A 41 2.34 -0.53 12.47
CA VAL A 41 2.87 -0.23 11.16
C VAL A 41 3.36 1.23 11.15
N PRO A 42 4.59 1.51 10.69
CA PRO A 42 5.11 2.87 10.60
C PRO A 42 4.22 3.79 9.75
N ALA A 43 4.18 5.07 10.11
CA ALA A 43 3.43 6.09 9.37
C ALA A 43 3.85 6.19 7.90
N GLU A 44 5.12 5.91 7.59
CA GLU A 44 5.62 5.83 6.21
C GLU A 44 4.91 4.73 5.40
N CYS A 45 4.74 3.53 5.97
CA CYS A 45 4.02 2.46 5.29
C CYS A 45 2.53 2.78 5.13
N ALA A 46 1.93 3.55 6.05
CA ALA A 46 0.55 4.02 5.92
C ALA A 46 0.39 5.02 4.76
N ALA A 47 1.39 5.88 4.52
CA ALA A 47 1.40 6.77 3.35
C ALA A 47 1.46 5.96 2.04
N ILE A 48 2.37 4.98 1.95
CA ILE A 48 2.49 4.10 0.77
C ILE A 48 1.20 3.27 0.56
N LYS A 49 0.57 2.80 1.64
CA LYS A 49 -0.74 2.10 1.60
C LYS A 49 -1.81 2.99 0.95
N ARG A 50 -1.84 4.28 1.30
CA ARG A 50 -2.75 5.25 0.69
C ARG A 50 -2.47 5.45 -0.80
N SER A 51 -1.21 5.66 -1.18
CA SER A 51 -0.81 5.78 -2.59
C SER A 51 -1.15 4.53 -3.40
N PHE A 52 -0.98 3.34 -2.82
CA PHE A 52 -1.38 2.07 -3.45
C PHE A 52 -2.91 2.00 -3.66
N PHE A 53 -3.69 2.43 -2.66
CA PHE A 53 -5.14 2.46 -2.75
C PHE A 53 -5.63 3.44 -3.81
N GLU A 54 -5.06 4.64 -3.85
CA GLU A 54 -5.35 5.67 -4.86
C GLU A 54 -4.99 5.18 -6.27
N CYS A 55 -3.82 4.56 -6.43
CA CYS A 55 -3.40 3.97 -7.69
C CYS A 55 -4.37 2.87 -8.15
N ARG A 56 -4.75 1.94 -7.26
CA ARG A 56 -5.67 0.85 -7.57
C ARG A 56 -7.09 1.35 -7.86
N ARG A 57 -7.53 2.39 -7.16
CA ARG A 57 -8.81 3.06 -7.40
C ARG A 57 -8.82 3.73 -8.78
N GLY A 58 -7.75 4.42 -9.15
CA GLY A 58 -7.60 5.02 -10.48
C GLY A 58 -7.60 4.00 -11.63
N MET A 59 -7.04 2.80 -11.42
CA MET A 59 -7.13 1.71 -12.41
C MET A 59 -8.57 1.20 -12.64
N LEU A 60 -9.42 1.25 -11.61
CA LEU A 60 -10.82 0.83 -11.69
C LEU A 60 -11.75 1.95 -12.15
N ASP A 61 -11.35 3.22 -11.93
CA ASP A 61 -12.16 4.37 -12.26
C ASP A 61 -12.04 4.74 -13.76
N MET A 62 -13.07 4.35 -14.52
CA MET A 62 -13.18 4.61 -15.96
C MET A 62 -13.17 6.10 -16.33
N ARG A 63 -13.49 7.02 -15.40
CA ARG A 63 -13.42 8.48 -15.64
C ARG A 63 -11.99 8.99 -15.62
N THR A 64 -11.10 8.32 -14.89
CA THR A 64 -9.67 8.68 -14.80
C THR A 64 -8.83 8.07 -15.93
N ARG A 65 -9.34 7.06 -16.65
CA ARG A 65 -8.68 6.47 -17.83
C ARG A 65 -8.32 7.48 -18.92
N PHE A 66 -9.16 8.49 -19.15
CA PHE A 66 -8.92 9.51 -20.18
C PHE A 66 -8.07 10.69 -19.69
N ARG A 67 -8.13 11.01 -18.40
CA ARG A 67 -7.44 12.17 -17.81
C ARG A 67 -6.08 11.82 -17.20
N GLY A 68 -5.74 10.53 -17.12
CA GLY A 68 -4.58 10.02 -16.40
C GLY A 68 -4.84 9.99 -14.90
N ASN A 69 -4.26 9.00 -14.23
CA ASN A 69 -4.19 9.00 -12.77
C ASN A 69 -3.37 10.21 -12.35
N LYS A 70 -3.95 11.11 -11.54
CA LYS A 70 -3.17 12.16 -10.88
C LYS A 70 -2.21 11.46 -9.93
N ALA A 71 -0.93 11.47 -10.29
CA ALA A 71 0.16 11.17 -9.37
C ALA A 71 0.29 12.29 -8.34
#